data_AF-A0A8C8EBQ9-F1
#
_entry.id   AF-A0A8C8EBQ9-F1
#
_cell.length_a   1.000
_cell.length_b   1.000
_cell.length_c   1.000
_cell.angle_alpha   90.00
_cell.angle_beta   90.00
_cell.angle_gamma   90.00
#
_symmetry.space_group_name_H-M   'P 1'
#
loop_
_entity.id
_entity.type
_entity.pdbx_description
1 polymer ?
#
loop_
_entity_poly.entity_id
_entity_poly.type
_entity_poly.pdbx_seq_one_letter_code
_entity_poly.pdbx_strand_id
1 'polypeptide(L)'
;TNSNPLQIGCLIATCACQVYELKADPCGHCLILNNVNFSGDSDLSTREGSDVDCEKLEKRFKALCFDVLTRRDLKAQVRLEMVSELRKLAWRDHSTLDCCVVVILSHGCQVGIYGTDGKPIPIEKIVNYFNGSNCPSLRGKPKLFFIQACGGGESLFWLQ
;
A
#
# COMPACT_ATOMS: atom_id res chain seq x y z
N THR A 1 26.28 -37.41 20.25
CA THR A 1 26.71 -36.05 19.85
C THR A 1 25.47 -35.21 19.64
N ASN A 2 24.93 -34.64 20.72
CA ASN A 2 23.73 -33.80 20.68
C ASN A 2 24.16 -32.33 20.57
N SER A 3 23.90 -31.72 19.43
CA SER A 3 24.04 -30.29 19.21
C SER A 3 22.73 -29.59 19.56
N ASN A 4 22.69 -28.91 20.71
CA ASN A 4 21.65 -27.93 21.02
C ASN A 4 22.03 -26.58 20.37
N PRO A 5 21.10 -25.88 19.70
CA PRO A 5 21.39 -24.61 19.06
C PRO A 5 21.56 -23.47 20.09
N LEU A 6 22.47 -22.56 19.76
CA LEU A 6 22.82 -21.37 20.52
C LEU A 6 21.61 -20.43 20.66
N GLN A 7 21.21 -20.20 21.90
CA GLN A 7 20.20 -19.23 22.28
C GLN A 7 20.85 -17.83 22.28
N ILE A 8 20.59 -17.04 21.25
CA ILE A 8 20.96 -15.62 21.23
C ILE A 8 19.82 -14.85 21.90
N GLY A 9 19.95 -14.63 23.20
CA GLY A 9 19.08 -13.72 23.96
C GLY A 9 19.38 -12.27 23.58
N CYS A 10 18.37 -11.55 23.09
CA CYS A 10 18.43 -10.10 22.93
C CYS A 10 18.16 -9.45 24.29
N LEU A 11 19.11 -8.64 24.78
CA LEU A 11 18.94 -7.85 26.01
C LEU A 11 17.74 -6.91 25.85
N ILE A 12 16.77 -7.05 26.75
CA ILE A 12 15.62 -6.16 26.87
C ILE A 12 16.09 -4.84 27.46
N ALA A 13 16.11 -3.78 26.65
CA ALA A 13 15.99 -2.42 27.15
C ALA A 13 14.49 -2.15 27.36
N THR A 14 14.04 -2.02 28.61
CA THR A 14 12.65 -1.68 28.94
C THR A 14 12.37 -0.21 28.63
N CYS A 15 12.07 0.07 27.36
CA CYS A 15 11.09 1.05 26.95
C CYS A 15 10.09 0.25 26.12
N ALA A 16 8.83 0.13 26.58
CA ALA A 16 7.85 -0.80 26.02
C ALA A 16 7.89 -0.80 24.48
N CYS A 17 8.47 -1.84 23.89
CA CYS A 17 8.49 -2.05 22.46
C CYS A 17 7.04 -2.34 22.06
N GLN A 18 6.30 -1.31 21.61
CA GLN A 18 4.94 -1.47 21.10
C GLN A 18 5.03 -2.22 19.76
N VAL A 19 5.09 -3.54 19.83
CA VAL A 19 4.97 -4.42 18.67
C VAL A 19 3.48 -4.59 18.40
N TYR A 20 3.07 -4.32 17.16
CA TYR A 20 1.71 -4.63 16.72
C TYR A 20 1.58 -6.14 16.51
N GLU A 21 0.63 -6.76 17.20
CA GLU A 21 0.30 -8.16 16.99
C GLU A 21 -0.60 -8.29 15.75
N LEU A 22 -0.28 -9.22 14.85
CA LEU A 22 -1.10 -9.57 13.68
C LEU A 22 -1.68 -10.98 13.91
N LYS A 23 -2.86 -11.05 14.54
CA LYS A 23 -3.54 -12.29 14.96
C LYS A 23 -4.93 -12.48 14.33
N ALA A 24 -5.53 -11.43 13.78
CA ALA A 24 -6.81 -11.47 13.11
C ALA A 24 -6.74 -12.31 11.82
N ASP A 25 -7.87 -12.91 11.47
CA ASP A 25 -8.07 -13.64 10.22
C ASP A 25 -9.35 -13.11 9.52
N PRO A 26 -9.23 -12.31 8.45
CA PRO A 26 -7.98 -11.85 7.83
C PRO A 26 -7.21 -10.84 8.70
N CYS A 27 -5.90 -10.74 8.52
CA CYS A 27 -5.04 -9.79 9.24
C CYS A 27 -5.38 -8.33 8.95
N GLY A 28 -5.91 -8.07 7.75
CA GLY A 28 -6.20 -6.73 7.24
C GLY A 28 -6.67 -6.75 5.81
N HIS A 29 -7.12 -5.60 5.33
CA HIS A 29 -7.35 -5.38 3.90
C HIS A 29 -6.07 -4.89 3.22
N CYS A 30 -5.81 -5.40 2.02
CA CYS A 30 -4.74 -4.96 1.14
C CYS A 30 -5.31 -4.49 -0.19
N LEU A 31 -5.13 -3.21 -0.54
CA LEU A 31 -5.51 -2.68 -1.84
C LEU A 31 -4.28 -2.51 -2.71
N ILE A 32 -4.26 -3.17 -3.87
CA ILE A 32 -3.21 -3.01 -4.88
C ILE A 32 -3.77 -2.22 -6.06
N LEU A 33 -3.18 -1.05 -6.33
CA LEU A 33 -3.47 -0.24 -7.51
C LEU A 33 -2.32 -0.40 -8.50
N ASN A 34 -2.58 -1.03 -9.64
CA ASN A 34 -1.59 -1.31 -10.67
C ASN A 34 -1.94 -0.57 -11.97
N ASN A 35 -1.28 0.57 -12.22
CA ASN A 35 -1.44 1.35 -13.43
C ASN A 35 -0.30 1.00 -14.40
N VAL A 36 -0.67 0.46 -15.56
CA VAL A 36 0.22 -0.07 -16.58
C VAL A 36 0.08 0.72 -17.87
N ASN A 37 -1.16 0.94 -18.31
CA ASN A 37 -1.48 1.58 -19.59
C ASN A 37 -1.95 3.00 -19.37
N PHE A 38 -1.19 3.98 -19.86
CA PHE A 38 -1.48 5.40 -19.72
C PHE A 38 -2.01 5.96 -21.04
N SER A 39 -2.85 6.98 -20.96
CA SER A 39 -3.42 7.65 -22.13
C SER A 39 -2.32 8.27 -23.00
N GLY A 40 -2.48 8.20 -24.34
CA GLY A 40 -1.49 8.74 -25.28
C GLY A 40 -1.21 10.24 -25.10
N ASP A 41 -2.17 10.98 -24.54
CA ASP A 41 -2.07 12.42 -24.28
C ASP A 41 -1.29 12.76 -22.99
N SER A 42 -0.80 11.77 -22.24
CA SER A 42 -0.19 11.97 -20.91
C SER A 42 1.34 12.05 -20.89
N ASP A 43 2.02 11.85 -22.02
CA ASP A 43 3.49 11.71 -22.14
C ASP A 43 4.09 10.58 -21.26
N LEU A 44 3.27 9.72 -20.68
CA LEU A 44 3.69 8.61 -19.83
C LEU A 44 3.75 7.31 -20.64
N SER A 45 4.86 6.59 -20.55
CA SER A 45 5.04 5.31 -21.23
C SER A 45 4.29 4.16 -20.54
N THR A 46 4.04 3.08 -21.27
CA THR A 46 3.54 1.82 -20.68
C THR A 46 4.55 1.25 -19.69
N ARG A 47 4.07 0.73 -18.56
CA ARG A 47 4.91 0.14 -17.50
C ARG A 47 5.00 -1.37 -17.63
N GLU A 48 5.71 -1.84 -18.66
CA GLU A 48 5.94 -3.26 -18.88
C GLU A 48 6.60 -3.91 -17.65
N GLY A 49 6.12 -5.11 -17.27
CA GLY A 49 6.60 -5.84 -16.09
C GLY A 49 5.87 -5.50 -14.78
N SER A 50 5.10 -4.40 -14.69
CA SER A 50 4.35 -4.06 -13.47
C SER A 50 3.32 -5.13 -13.08
N ASP A 51 2.75 -5.84 -14.06
CA ASP A 51 1.84 -6.97 -13.81
C ASP A 51 2.55 -8.12 -13.08
N VAL A 52 3.84 -8.36 -13.34
CA VAL A 52 4.64 -9.40 -12.66
C VAL A 52 4.84 -9.05 -11.18
N ASP A 53 5.12 -7.77 -10.88
CA ASP A 53 5.25 -7.30 -9.50
C ASP A 53 3.90 -7.35 -8.77
N CYS A 54 2.82 -6.96 -9.44
CA CYS A 54 1.46 -7.04 -8.93
C CYS A 54 1.10 -8.49 -8.53
N GLU A 55 1.34 -9.47 -9.39
CA GLU A 55 1.07 -10.89 -9.11
C GLU A 55 1.88 -11.41 -7.91
N LYS A 56 3.16 -11.04 -7.83
CA LYS A 56 4.02 -11.42 -6.69
C LYS A 56 3.48 -10.82 -5.39
N LEU A 57 3.15 -9.53 -5.38
CA LEU A 57 2.62 -8.84 -4.21
C LEU A 57 1.28 -9.44 -3.76
N GLU A 58 0.36 -9.70 -4.69
CA GLU A 58 -0.92 -10.33 -4.40
C GLU A 58 -0.72 -11.72 -3.76
N LYS A 59 0.13 -12.56 -4.35
CA LYS A 59 0.47 -13.89 -3.79
C LYS A 59 1.13 -13.78 -2.42
N ARG A 60 1.90 -12.72 -2.15
CA ARG A 60 2.55 -12.50 -0.86
C ARG A 60 1.57 -12.06 0.21
N PHE A 61 0.75 -11.06 -0.05
CA PHE A 61 -0.24 -10.60 0.93
C PHE A 61 -1.33 -11.64 1.21
N LYS A 62 -1.78 -12.41 0.21
CA LYS A 62 -2.70 -13.54 0.45
C LYS A 62 -2.11 -14.59 1.40
N ALA A 63 -0.83 -14.92 1.26
CA ALA A 63 -0.17 -15.88 2.16
C ALA A 63 0.14 -15.31 3.55
N LEU A 64 0.09 -13.99 3.70
CA LEU A 64 0.12 -13.29 4.99
C LEU A 64 -1.31 -13.05 5.52
N CYS A 65 -2.30 -13.80 5.01
CA CYS A 65 -3.71 -13.76 5.43
C CYS A 65 -4.38 -12.38 5.28
N PHE A 66 -4.00 -11.59 4.28
CA PHE A 66 -4.73 -10.37 3.92
C PHE A 66 -5.88 -10.66 2.95
N ASP A 67 -6.95 -9.91 3.10
CA ASP A 67 -7.99 -9.78 2.07
C ASP A 67 -7.49 -8.80 0.99
N VAL A 68 -7.02 -9.35 -0.14
CA VAL A 68 -6.38 -8.59 -1.21
C VAL A 68 -7.37 -8.21 -2.32
N LEU A 69 -7.48 -6.92 -2.60
CA LEU A 69 -8.22 -6.34 -3.72
C LEU A 69 -7.26 -5.68 -4.70
N THR A 70 -7.20 -6.18 -5.93
CA THR A 70 -6.37 -5.62 -7.01
C THR A 70 -7.23 -4.81 -7.99
N ARG A 71 -6.77 -3.62 -8.37
CA ARG A 71 -7.40 -2.75 -9.37
C ARG A 71 -6.36 -2.33 -10.40
N ARG A 72 -6.76 -2.32 -11.67
CA ARG A 72 -5.87 -2.04 -12.80
C ARG A 72 -6.31 -0.78 -13.57
N ASP A 73 -5.32 -0.01 -14.02
CA ASP A 73 -5.46 1.10 -14.97
C ASP A 73 -6.52 2.16 -14.59
N LEU A 74 -6.44 2.66 -13.35
CA LEU A 74 -7.38 3.65 -12.82
C LEU A 74 -6.99 5.09 -13.17
N LYS A 75 -8.00 5.90 -13.51
CA LYS A 75 -7.85 7.35 -13.69
C LYS A 75 -7.85 8.10 -12.36
N ALA A 76 -7.09 9.19 -12.28
CA ALA A 76 -6.97 9.96 -11.05
C ALA A 76 -8.05 11.04 -10.92
N GLN A 77 -8.30 11.82 -11.98
CA GLN A 77 -9.21 12.96 -11.94
C GLN A 77 -10.48 12.71 -12.74
N VAL A 78 -10.35 12.14 -13.94
CA VAL A 78 -11.53 11.78 -14.75
C VAL A 78 -12.26 10.62 -14.06
N ARG A 79 -13.48 10.88 -13.56
CA ARG A 79 -14.30 9.96 -12.73
C ARG A 79 -13.71 9.58 -11.36
N LEU A 80 -12.58 10.15 -10.97
CA LEU A 80 -11.97 9.98 -9.64
C LEU A 80 -11.79 8.50 -9.23
N GLU A 81 -11.43 7.62 -10.16
CA GLU A 81 -11.45 6.17 -9.94
C GLU A 81 -10.45 5.73 -8.85
N MET A 82 -9.19 6.19 -8.93
CA MET A 82 -8.19 5.93 -7.88
C MET A 82 -8.63 6.46 -6.52
N VAL A 83 -9.13 7.71 -6.49
CA VAL A 83 -9.62 8.35 -5.27
C VAL A 83 -10.80 7.58 -4.69
N SER A 84 -11.70 7.10 -5.54
CA SER A 84 -12.86 6.31 -5.15
C SER A 84 -12.43 5.00 -4.49
N GLU A 85 -11.50 4.24 -5.08
CA GLU A 85 -11.04 2.98 -4.49
C GLU A 85 -10.31 3.18 -3.16
N LEU A 86 -9.47 4.22 -3.05
CA LEU A 86 -8.81 4.59 -1.79
C LEU A 86 -9.82 4.96 -0.70
N ARG A 87 -10.84 5.77 -1.05
CA ARG A 87 -11.89 6.16 -0.11
C ARG A 87 -12.78 4.97 0.28
N LYS A 88 -13.11 4.09 -0.65
CA LYS A 88 -13.86 2.85 -0.36
C LYS A 88 -13.12 1.99 0.66
N LEU A 89 -11.80 1.82 0.50
CA LEU A 89 -10.99 1.09 1.48
C LEU A 89 -10.99 1.80 2.84
N ALA A 90 -10.75 3.11 2.88
CA ALA A 90 -10.77 3.89 4.12
C ALA A 90 -12.14 3.86 4.82
N TRP A 91 -13.24 3.70 4.07
CA TRP A 91 -14.60 3.62 4.59
C TRP A 91 -15.02 2.22 5.05
N ARG A 92 -14.24 1.18 4.75
CA ARG A 92 -14.50 -0.16 5.31
C ARG A 92 -14.34 -0.14 6.83
N ASP A 93 -15.04 -1.06 7.48
CA ASP A 93 -14.85 -1.28 8.90
C ASP A 93 -13.59 -2.13 9.13
N HIS A 94 -12.57 -1.52 9.73
CA HIS A 94 -11.32 -2.18 10.11
C HIS A 94 -11.30 -2.56 11.58
N SER A 95 -12.40 -2.42 12.32
CA SER A 95 -12.42 -2.54 13.80
C SER A 95 -11.96 -3.91 14.29
N THR A 96 -12.26 -4.98 13.56
CA THR A 96 -11.88 -6.37 13.87
C THR A 96 -10.57 -6.81 13.21
N LEU A 97 -9.93 -5.94 12.42
CA LEU A 97 -8.68 -6.23 11.70
C LEU A 97 -7.48 -5.64 12.45
N ASP A 98 -6.28 -6.12 12.18
CA ASP A 98 -5.09 -5.61 12.88
C ASP A 98 -4.42 -4.46 12.12
N CYS A 99 -4.52 -4.45 10.79
CA CYS A 99 -3.80 -3.49 9.96
C CYS A 99 -4.49 -3.21 8.62
N CYS A 100 -3.96 -2.23 7.88
CA CYS A 100 -4.36 -1.96 6.51
C CYS A 100 -3.12 -1.72 5.63
N VAL A 101 -3.18 -2.24 4.41
CA VAL A 101 -2.11 -2.13 3.42
C VAL A 101 -2.64 -1.47 2.15
N VAL A 102 -1.87 -0.52 1.62
CA VAL A 102 -2.10 0.08 0.30
C VAL A 102 -0.83 -0.03 -0.52
N VAL A 103 -0.92 -0.66 -1.69
CA VAL A 103 0.17 -0.80 -2.65
C VAL A 103 -0.19 -0.02 -3.91
N ILE A 104 0.72 0.82 -4.40
CA ILE A 104 0.51 1.61 -5.60
C ILE A 104 1.69 1.44 -6.54
N LEU A 105 1.42 0.87 -7.72
CA LEU A 105 2.38 0.66 -8.80
C LEU A 105 1.96 1.59 -9.95
N SER A 106 2.70 2.67 -10.17
CA SER A 106 2.36 3.65 -11.22
C SER A 106 3.59 4.48 -11.63
N HIS A 107 3.40 5.47 -12.50
CA HIS A 107 4.35 6.57 -12.64
C HIS A 107 4.19 7.57 -11.50
N GLY A 108 5.26 8.27 -11.17
CA GLY A 108 5.25 9.35 -10.19
C GLY A 108 6.09 10.54 -10.62
N CYS A 109 5.96 11.60 -9.85
CA CYS A 109 6.74 12.81 -9.99
C CYS A 109 6.84 13.48 -8.61
N GLN A 110 7.53 14.63 -8.55
CA GLN A 110 7.67 15.40 -7.30
C GLN A 110 6.32 15.78 -6.67
N VAL A 111 5.26 15.91 -7.47
CA VAL A 111 3.93 16.33 -6.98
C VAL A 111 2.99 15.18 -6.63
N GLY A 112 3.36 13.92 -6.91
CA GLY A 112 2.56 12.75 -6.53
C GLY A 112 2.55 11.60 -7.53
N ILE A 113 1.51 10.77 -7.45
CA ILE A 113 1.35 9.54 -8.22
C ILE A 113 0.35 9.73 -9.35
N TYR A 114 0.69 9.32 -10.57
CA TYR A 114 -0.18 9.48 -11.73
C TYR A 114 -1.30 8.44 -11.80
N GLY A 115 -2.49 8.88 -12.19
CA GLY A 115 -3.50 8.03 -12.81
C GLY A 115 -3.23 7.82 -14.29
N THR A 116 -3.99 6.90 -14.91
CA THR A 116 -3.84 6.61 -16.35
C THR A 116 -4.22 7.78 -17.26
N ASP A 117 -4.91 8.79 -16.72
CA ASP A 117 -5.23 10.07 -17.36
C ASP A 117 -4.08 11.10 -17.29
N GLY A 118 -2.90 10.72 -16.82
CA GLY A 118 -1.75 11.62 -16.70
C GLY A 118 -1.91 12.68 -15.62
N LYS A 119 -2.90 12.55 -14.74
CA LYS A 119 -3.14 13.50 -13.65
C LYS A 119 -2.55 12.96 -12.34
N PRO A 120 -1.75 13.75 -11.60
CA PRO A 120 -1.16 13.29 -10.36
C PRO A 120 -2.12 13.44 -9.18
N ILE A 121 -2.00 12.53 -8.21
CA ILE A 121 -2.60 12.61 -6.87
C ILE A 121 -1.47 12.79 -5.86
N PRO A 122 -1.49 13.86 -5.04
CA PRO A 122 -0.51 14.04 -3.98
C PRO A 122 -0.51 12.87 -2.99
N ILE A 123 0.66 12.36 -2.63
CA ILE A 123 0.79 11.24 -1.68
C ILE A 123 0.17 11.61 -0.32
N GLU A 124 0.38 12.85 0.14
CA GLU A 124 -0.24 13.37 1.35
C GLU A 124 -1.76 13.21 1.33
N LYS A 125 -2.41 13.45 0.18
CA LYS A 125 -3.86 13.28 0.03
C LYS A 125 -4.26 11.81 0.19
N ILE A 126 -3.45 10.88 -0.30
CA ILE A 126 -3.67 9.43 -0.19
C ILE A 126 -3.58 9.01 1.28
N VAL A 127 -2.49 9.36 1.96
CA VAL A 127 -2.26 9.03 3.37
C VAL A 127 -3.33 9.66 4.27
N ASN A 128 -3.76 10.88 3.96
CA ASN A 128 -4.76 11.60 4.74
C ASN A 128 -6.13 10.89 4.78
N TYR A 129 -6.49 10.08 3.77
CA TYR A 129 -7.73 9.28 3.82
C TYR A 129 -7.74 8.26 4.97
N PHE A 130 -6.56 7.80 5.40
CA PHE A 130 -6.40 6.75 6.40
C PHE A 130 -5.99 7.29 7.78
N ASN A 131 -5.96 8.61 7.98
CA ASN A 131 -5.63 9.18 9.28
C ASN A 131 -6.72 8.86 10.33
N GLY A 132 -6.41 9.05 11.62
CA GLY A 132 -7.32 8.69 12.72
C GLY A 132 -8.62 9.50 12.81
N SER A 133 -8.75 10.58 12.02
CA SER A 133 -9.97 11.40 11.91
C SER A 133 -10.87 10.92 10.76
N ASN A 134 -10.27 10.57 9.62
CA ASN A 134 -10.97 10.16 8.41
C ASN A 134 -11.26 8.65 8.36
N CYS A 135 -10.46 7.84 9.06
CA CYS A 135 -10.67 6.41 9.24
C CYS A 135 -10.52 6.02 10.72
N PRO A 136 -11.55 6.26 11.56
CA PRO A 136 -11.48 5.99 13.00
C PRO A 136 -11.21 4.52 13.35
N SER A 137 -11.66 3.57 12.53
CA SER A 137 -11.46 2.13 12.72
C SER A 137 -9.99 1.67 12.57
N LEU A 138 -9.13 2.52 11.99
CA LEU A 138 -7.67 2.32 11.90
C LEU A 138 -6.86 3.14 12.92
N ARG A 139 -7.52 3.79 13.88
CA ARG A 139 -6.82 4.51 14.96
C ARG A 139 -6.03 3.52 15.81
N GLY A 140 -4.75 3.83 16.03
CA GLY A 140 -3.84 2.96 16.78
C GLY A 140 -3.41 1.69 16.05
N LYS A 141 -3.80 1.49 14.79
CA LYS A 141 -3.42 0.33 13.97
C LYS A 141 -2.39 0.72 12.89
N PRO A 142 -1.44 -0.16 12.53
CA PRO A 142 -0.47 0.12 11.48
C PRO A 142 -1.14 0.26 10.10
N LYS A 143 -0.66 1.23 9.32
CA LYS A 143 -1.13 1.57 7.97
C LYS A 143 0.06 1.57 7.03
N LEU A 144 0.23 0.50 6.28
CA LEU A 144 1.42 0.28 5.47
C LEU A 144 1.16 0.76 4.04
N PHE A 145 2.01 1.65 3.54
CA PHE A 145 1.97 2.13 2.16
C PHE A 145 3.21 1.63 1.43
N PHE A 146 3.01 0.94 0.30
CA PHE A 146 4.08 0.52 -0.60
C PHE A 146 3.89 1.20 -1.94
N ILE A 147 4.71 2.20 -2.23
CA ILE A 147 4.59 3.00 -3.45
C ILE A 147 5.81 2.71 -4.32
N GLN A 148 5.56 2.10 -5.48
CA GLN A 148 6.56 1.95 -6.54
C GLN A 148 6.17 2.90 -7.66
N ALA A 149 6.75 4.10 -7.60
CA ALA A 149 6.50 5.16 -8.54
C ALA A 149 7.80 5.58 -9.22
N CYS A 150 7.87 5.43 -10.55
CA CYS A 150 9.02 5.87 -11.32
C CYS A 150 8.87 7.35 -11.65
N GLY A 151 9.82 8.19 -11.22
CA GLY A 151 9.86 9.60 -11.56
C GLY A 151 11.27 9.98 -11.99
N GLY A 152 11.53 10.03 -13.30
CA GLY A 152 12.71 10.69 -13.88
C GLY A 152 14.07 10.47 -13.19
N GLY A 153 14.35 9.28 -12.66
CA GLY A 153 15.69 8.90 -12.16
C GLY A 153 15.76 8.28 -10.77
N GLU A 154 14.76 8.47 -9.89
CA GLU A 154 14.81 7.92 -8.53
C GLU A 154 13.49 7.25 -8.10
N SER A 155 13.60 6.04 -7.56
CA SER A 155 12.50 5.30 -6.93
C SER A 155 12.26 5.86 -5.53
N LEU A 156 11.14 6.56 -5.34
CA LEU A 156 10.75 7.08 -4.01
C LEU A 156 9.97 6.00 -3.24
N PHE A 157 10.62 5.37 -2.26
CA PHE A 157 9.95 4.50 -1.28
C PHE A 157 9.56 5.33 -0.05
N TRP A 158 8.25 5.37 0.25
CA TRP A 158 7.73 5.96 1.49
C TRP A 158 7.22 4.82 2.37
N LEU A 159 7.92 4.55 3.48
CA LEU A 159 7.38 3.78 4.60
C LEU A 159 7.10 4.77 5.72
N GLN A 160 5.86 4.81 6.20
CA GLN A 160 5.46 5.56 7.39
C GLN A 160 4.73 4.64 8.36
#